data_AF-A0A382AGL9-F1
#
_entry.id   AF-A0A382AGL9-F1
#
_cell.length_a   1.000
_cell.length_b   1.000
_cell.length_c   1.000
_cell.angle_alpha   90.00
_cell.angle_beta   90.00
_cell.angle_gamma   90.00
#
_symmetry.space_group_name_H-M   'P 1'
#
loop_
_entity.id
_entity.type
_entity.pdbx_description
1 polymer ?
#
loop_
_entity_poly.entity_id
_entity_poly.type
_entity_poly.pdbx_seq_one_letter_code
_entity_poly.pdbx_strand_id
1 'polypeptide(L)'
;MDRSWREFAVRLSVTSTDSRVLDVCTGTGELAIAYAEEIGQHASILSTDFCFNMLAVGQEKFKKRDLSFFIPIEADTLSLPFQDGAFDIVSVGFGIRNVSHLRKGLSEMIRVTAPGGRVVVLEFTQPVMPIVKHVYYFYFKKVLP
;
A
#
# COMPACT_ATOMS: atom_id res chain seq x y z
N MET A 1 9.50 4.49 -12.28
CA MET A 1 9.66 5.35 -11.09
C MET A 1 8.89 4.75 -9.92
N ASP A 2 7.61 4.46 -10.08
CA ASP A 2 6.78 3.89 -8.99
C ASP A 2 7.28 2.55 -8.46
N ARG A 3 7.82 1.68 -9.33
CA ARG A 3 8.40 0.39 -8.93
C ARG A 3 9.53 0.54 -7.91
N SER A 4 10.52 1.40 -8.18
CA SER A 4 11.66 1.57 -7.27
C SER A 4 11.25 2.18 -5.93
N TRP A 5 10.21 3.01 -5.91
CA TRP A 5 9.64 3.55 -4.67
C TRP A 5 8.92 2.48 -3.85
N ARG A 6 8.16 1.59 -4.50
CA ARG A 6 7.54 0.43 -3.83
C ARG A 6 8.60 -0.49 -3.24
N GLU A 7 9.60 -0.86 -4.03
CA GLU A 7 10.72 -1.70 -3.57
C GLU A 7 11.48 -1.06 -2.40
N PHE A 8 11.70 0.27 -2.45
CA PHE A 8 12.34 0.99 -1.34
C PHE A 8 11.48 0.99 -0.08
N ALA A 9 10.18 1.26 -0.20
CA ALA A 9 9.24 1.25 0.92
C ALA A 9 9.17 -0.14 1.57
N VAL A 10 9.12 -1.20 0.75
CA VAL A 10 9.12 -2.60 1.18
C VAL A 10 10.41 -2.96 1.91
N ARG A 11 11.59 -2.68 1.33
CA ARG A 11 12.88 -2.96 2.00
C ARG A 11 13.02 -2.27 3.35
N LEU A 12 12.47 -1.07 3.50
CA LEU A 12 12.50 -0.35 4.76
C LEU A 12 11.51 -0.90 5.79
N SER A 13 10.44 -1.56 5.36
CA SER A 13 9.36 -2.02 6.22
C SER A 13 9.48 -3.48 6.62
N VAL A 14 10.03 -4.35 5.78
CA VAL A 14 10.24 -5.78 6.10
C VAL A 14 11.34 -5.92 7.15
N THR A 15 11.02 -6.62 8.25
CA THR A 15 11.99 -6.95 9.32
C THR A 15 12.28 -8.44 9.42
N SER A 16 11.35 -9.26 8.93
CA SER A 16 11.42 -10.72 8.96
C SER A 16 10.72 -11.29 7.73
N THR A 17 11.18 -12.45 7.26
CA THR A 17 10.54 -13.22 6.19
C THR A 17 9.21 -13.86 6.60
N ASP A 18 8.89 -13.85 7.89
CA ASP A 18 7.62 -14.36 8.43
C ASP A 18 6.61 -13.23 8.72
N SER A 19 6.88 -12.01 8.25
CA SER A 19 6.01 -10.85 8.52
C SER A 19 4.62 -11.06 7.92
N ARG A 20 3.58 -10.85 8.72
CA ARG A 20 2.18 -10.77 8.27
C ARG A 20 1.92 -9.38 7.72
N VAL A 21 1.65 -9.30 6.43
CA VAL A 21 1.46 -8.03 5.71
C VAL A 21 -0.01 -7.86 5.34
N LEU A 22 -0.55 -6.67 5.61
CA LEU A 22 -1.82 -6.21 5.06
C LEU A 22 -1.58 -5.03 4.12
N ASP A 23 -1.90 -5.19 2.85
CA ASP A 23 -1.92 -4.09 1.88
C ASP A 23 -3.35 -3.57 1.71
N VAL A 24 -3.62 -2.33 2.15
CA VAL A 24 -4.93 -1.67 2.03
C VAL A 24 -4.97 -0.76 0.80
N CYS A 25 -6.18 -0.57 0.25
CA CYS A 25 -6.36 0.11 -1.04
C CYS A 25 -5.45 -0.49 -2.13
N THR A 26 -5.33 -1.83 -2.14
CA THR A 26 -4.32 -2.56 -2.91
C THR A 26 -4.50 -2.43 -4.43
N GLY A 27 -5.71 -2.09 -4.89
CA GLY A 27 -6.09 -2.07 -6.29
C GLY A 27 -5.80 -3.41 -6.98
N THR A 28 -4.85 -3.40 -7.92
CA THR A 28 -4.42 -4.60 -8.66
C THR A 28 -3.18 -5.29 -8.07
N GLY A 29 -2.77 -4.89 -6.86
CA GLY A 29 -1.77 -5.59 -6.05
C GLY A 29 -0.31 -5.26 -6.34
N GLU A 30 0.02 -4.10 -6.94
CA GLU A 30 1.41 -3.77 -7.28
C GLU A 30 2.35 -3.66 -6.05
N LEU A 31 1.84 -3.16 -4.91
CA LEU A 31 2.62 -3.09 -3.67
C LEU A 31 2.69 -4.47 -2.99
N ALA A 32 1.58 -5.21 -2.98
CA ALA A 32 1.57 -6.62 -2.54
C ALA A 32 2.57 -7.50 -3.31
N ILE A 33 2.71 -7.33 -4.63
CA ILE A 33 3.75 -8.02 -5.43
C ILE A 33 5.15 -7.68 -4.92
N ALA A 34 5.42 -6.39 -4.68
CA ALA A 34 6.73 -5.96 -4.19
C ALA A 34 7.06 -6.57 -2.81
N TYR A 35 6.08 -6.66 -1.91
CA TYR A 35 6.25 -7.37 -0.64
C TYR A 35 6.60 -8.84 -0.84
N ALA A 36 5.93 -9.50 -1.78
CA ALA A 36 6.18 -10.91 -2.02
C ALA A 36 7.52 -11.18 -2.70
N GLU A 37 7.95 -10.31 -3.59
CA GLU A 37 9.28 -10.35 -4.21
C GLU A 37 10.39 -10.18 -3.15
N GLU A 38 10.17 -9.36 -2.11
CA GLU A 38 11.13 -9.17 -1.01
C GLU A 38 11.11 -10.31 0.02
N ILE A 39 9.91 -10.76 0.44
CA ILE A 39 9.76 -11.76 1.51
C ILE A 39 9.99 -13.19 1.00
N GLY A 40 9.61 -13.49 -0.24
CA GLY A 40 9.72 -14.82 -0.85
C GLY A 40 8.55 -15.76 -0.53
N GLN A 41 8.78 -17.07 -0.61
CA GLN A 41 7.72 -18.10 -0.55
C GLN A 41 6.96 -18.17 0.78
N HIS A 42 7.51 -17.58 1.86
CA HIS A 42 6.88 -17.53 3.18
C HIS A 42 5.97 -16.29 3.37
N ALA A 43 5.80 -15.48 2.33
CA ALA A 43 5.02 -14.26 2.41
C ALA A 43 3.56 -14.51 2.80
N SER A 44 3.16 -14.00 3.97
CA SER A 44 1.76 -13.93 4.38
C SER A 44 1.22 -12.55 4.05
N ILE A 45 0.64 -12.40 2.85
CA ILE A 45 0.17 -11.11 2.34
C ILE A 45 -1.34 -11.16 2.13
N LEU A 46 -2.05 -10.32 2.86
CA LEU A 46 -3.47 -10.05 2.67
C LEU A 46 -3.64 -8.72 1.96
N SER A 47 -4.59 -8.66 1.04
CA SER A 47 -4.81 -7.49 0.19
C SER A 47 -6.26 -7.06 0.26
N THR A 48 -6.50 -5.80 0.62
CA THR A 48 -7.85 -5.24 0.73
C THR A 48 -8.08 -4.07 -0.20
N ASP A 49 -9.28 -4.00 -0.76
CA ASP A 49 -9.77 -2.84 -1.50
C ASP A 49 -11.29 -2.73 -1.34
N PHE A 50 -11.83 -1.51 -1.41
CA PHE A 50 -13.28 -1.30 -1.45
C PHE A 50 -13.85 -1.69 -2.84
N CYS A 51 -13.03 -1.67 -3.89
CA CYS A 51 -13.45 -2.00 -5.24
C CYS A 51 -13.16 -3.46 -5.58
N PHE A 52 -14.19 -4.31 -5.50
CA PHE A 52 -14.12 -5.72 -5.89
C PHE A 52 -13.52 -5.94 -7.30
N ASN A 53 -13.88 -5.09 -8.28
CA ASN A 53 -13.39 -5.23 -9.64
C ASN A 53 -11.86 -5.11 -9.74
N MET A 54 -11.24 -4.27 -8.91
CA MET A 54 -9.79 -4.12 -8.88
C MET A 54 -9.12 -5.37 -8.30
N LEU A 55 -9.70 -5.95 -7.25
CA LEU A 55 -9.24 -7.20 -6.66
C LEU A 55 -9.32 -8.37 -7.65
N ALA A 56 -10.42 -8.46 -8.42
CA ALA A 56 -10.57 -9.49 -9.45
C ALA A 56 -9.48 -9.40 -10.53
N VAL A 57 -9.15 -8.18 -10.99
CA VAL A 57 -8.03 -7.96 -11.93
C VAL A 57 -6.68 -8.33 -11.30
N GLY A 58 -6.48 -8.00 -10.02
CA GLY A 58 -5.31 -8.41 -9.25
C GLY A 58 -5.18 -9.93 -9.18
N GLN A 59 -6.26 -10.64 -8.82
CA GLN A 59 -6.27 -12.09 -8.69
C GLN A 59 -5.85 -12.80 -9.98
N GLU A 60 -6.39 -12.38 -11.13
CA GLU A 60 -6.00 -12.93 -12.43
C GLU A 60 -4.52 -12.66 -12.77
N LYS A 61 -3.97 -11.51 -12.35
CA LYS A 61 -2.55 -11.18 -12.53
C LYS A 61 -1.65 -12.09 -11.69
N PHE A 62 -2.00 -12.34 -10.43
CA PHE A 62 -1.22 -13.21 -9.55
C PHE A 62 -1.26 -14.67 -9.98
N LYS A 63 -2.44 -15.15 -10.42
CA LYS A 63 -2.60 -16.49 -10.98
C LYS A 63 -1.70 -16.71 -12.21
N LYS A 64 -1.58 -15.73 -13.09
CA LYS A 64 -0.67 -15.80 -14.27
C LYS A 64 0.81 -15.82 -13.92
N ARG A 65 1.18 -15.36 -12.72
CA ARG A 65 2.56 -15.34 -12.22
C ARG A 65 2.87 -16.51 -11.28
N ASP A 66 1.92 -17.43 -11.11
CA ASP A 66 2.01 -18.57 -10.18
C ASP A 66 2.30 -18.13 -8.72
N LEU A 67 1.70 -16.99 -8.34
CA LEU A 67 1.85 -16.40 -7.02
C LEU A 67 0.68 -16.82 -6.13
N SER A 68 0.91 -17.80 -5.25
CA SER A 68 -0.11 -18.38 -4.36
C SER A 68 -0.44 -17.53 -3.12
N PHE A 69 0.31 -16.45 -2.89
CA PHE A 69 0.26 -15.64 -1.66
C PHE A 69 -0.72 -14.46 -1.70
N PHE A 70 -1.52 -14.30 -2.76
CA PHE A 70 -2.48 -13.20 -2.85
C PHE A 70 -3.86 -13.62 -2.39
N ILE A 71 -4.27 -13.04 -1.26
CA ILE A 71 -5.60 -13.25 -0.68
C ILE A 71 -6.36 -11.92 -0.77
N PRO A 72 -7.17 -11.72 -1.83
CA PRO A 72 -7.98 -10.51 -1.97
C PRO A 72 -9.21 -10.55 -1.05
N ILE A 73 -9.44 -9.47 -0.31
CA ILE A 73 -10.59 -9.28 0.56
C ILE A 73 -11.22 -7.92 0.26
N GLU A 74 -12.50 -7.90 -0.11
CA GLU A 74 -13.22 -6.63 -0.23
C GLU A 74 -13.45 -6.02 1.16
N ALA A 75 -12.90 -4.84 1.40
CA ALA A 75 -13.01 -4.15 2.69
C ALA A 75 -12.82 -2.64 2.57
N ASP A 76 -13.56 -1.89 3.40
CA ASP A 76 -13.35 -0.45 3.60
C ASP A 76 -12.20 -0.23 4.60
N THR A 77 -11.20 0.56 4.22
CA THR A 77 -10.09 0.95 5.10
C THR A 77 -10.55 1.74 6.34
N LEU A 78 -11.76 2.29 6.33
CA LEU A 78 -12.37 2.94 7.49
C LEU A 78 -12.96 1.96 8.51
N SER A 79 -13.00 0.66 8.21
CA SER A 79 -13.53 -0.39 9.08
C SER A 79 -12.99 -1.74 8.66
N LEU A 80 -11.72 -2.00 8.97
CA LEU A 80 -11.04 -3.22 8.52
C LEU A 80 -11.57 -4.45 9.28
N PRO A 81 -11.92 -5.56 8.60
CA PRO A 81 -12.54 -6.74 9.19
C PRO A 81 -11.51 -7.67 9.87
N PHE A 82 -10.55 -7.08 10.59
CA PHE A 82 -9.47 -7.80 11.26
C PHE A 82 -9.37 -7.43 12.72
N GLN A 83 -8.81 -8.34 13.50
CA GLN A 83 -8.53 -8.12 14.92
C GLN A 83 -7.42 -7.09 15.12
N ASP A 84 -7.41 -6.48 16.30
CA ASP A 84 -6.35 -5.59 16.73
C ASP A 84 -5.00 -6.33 16.73
N GLY A 85 -3.96 -5.68 16.22
CA GLY A 85 -2.61 -6.25 16.20
C GLY A 85 -2.40 -7.50 15.33
N ALA A 86 -3.29 -7.75 14.37
CA ALA A 86 -3.23 -8.93 13.51
C ALA A 86 -2.06 -8.95 12.52
N PHE A 87 -1.46 -7.80 12.21
CA PHE A 87 -0.43 -7.68 11.16
C PHE A 87 0.85 -7.02 11.66
N ASP A 88 2.00 -7.50 11.19
CA ASP A 88 3.29 -6.91 11.53
C ASP A 88 3.57 -5.68 10.66
N ILE A 89 3.01 -5.66 9.44
CA ILE A 89 3.12 -4.55 8.49
C ILE A 89 1.74 -4.25 7.91
N VAL A 90 1.32 -2.99 7.95
CA VAL A 90 0.10 -2.50 7.28
C VAL A 90 0.50 -1.41 6.31
N SER A 91 0.30 -1.64 5.01
CA SER A 91 0.76 -0.74 3.95
C SER A 91 -0.37 -0.17 3.12
N VAL A 92 -0.13 0.99 2.53
CA VAL A 92 -0.97 1.59 1.50
C VAL A 92 -0.08 2.26 0.45
N GLY A 93 -0.34 1.98 -0.83
CA GLY A 93 0.38 2.57 -1.95
C GLY A 93 -0.53 3.40 -2.84
N PHE A 94 -0.34 4.72 -2.87
CA PHE A 94 -1.04 5.68 -3.75
C PHE A 94 -2.59 5.73 -3.63
N GLY A 95 -3.15 5.03 -2.64
CA GLY A 95 -4.59 4.90 -2.41
C GLY A 95 -5.11 5.73 -1.22
N ILE A 96 -4.25 6.11 -0.28
CA ILE A 96 -4.67 6.71 1.00
C ILE A 96 -5.39 8.06 0.81
N ARG A 97 -5.05 8.80 -0.26
CA ARG A 97 -5.70 10.06 -0.64
C ARG A 97 -7.18 9.91 -1.04
N ASN A 98 -7.61 8.70 -1.38
CA ASN A 98 -8.99 8.39 -1.77
C ASN A 98 -9.84 7.95 -0.58
N VAL A 99 -9.25 7.78 0.61
CA VAL A 99 -9.98 7.45 1.83
C VAL A 99 -10.70 8.71 2.34
N SER A 100 -12.03 8.65 2.41
CA SER A 100 -12.88 9.80 2.72
C SER A 100 -12.61 10.42 4.10
N HIS A 101 -12.17 9.61 5.07
CA HIS A 101 -11.77 10.07 6.40
C HIS A 101 -10.36 9.61 6.74
N LEU A 102 -9.34 10.34 6.26
CA LEU A 102 -7.92 9.99 6.42
C LEU A 102 -7.53 9.64 7.86
N ARG A 103 -7.92 10.44 8.86
CA ARG A 103 -7.59 10.16 10.27
C ARG A 103 -8.19 8.83 10.75
N LYS A 104 -9.41 8.53 10.35
CA LYS A 104 -10.08 7.28 10.70
C LYS A 104 -9.42 6.09 10.00
N GLY A 105 -9.12 6.21 8.71
CA GLY A 105 -8.39 5.18 7.95
C GLY A 105 -7.01 4.88 8.54
N LEU A 106 -6.22 5.93 8.87
CA LEU A 106 -4.94 5.75 9.56
C LEU A 106 -5.11 5.11 10.95
N SER A 107 -6.16 5.48 11.69
CA SER A 107 -6.44 4.87 13.00
C SER A 107 -6.77 3.39 12.88
N GLU A 108 -7.53 2.98 11.86
CA GLU A 108 -7.82 1.57 11.56
C GLU A 108 -6.58 0.80 11.13
N MET A 109 -5.73 1.39 10.28
CA MET A 109 -4.44 0.79 9.91
C MET A 109 -3.57 0.56 11.15
N ILE A 110 -3.49 1.55 12.06
CA ILE A 110 -2.76 1.43 13.32
C ILE A 110 -3.38 0.35 14.21
N ARG A 111 -4.72 0.31 14.34
CA ARG A 111 -5.42 -0.67 15.18
C ARG A 111 -5.06 -2.11 14.82
N VAL A 112 -5.07 -2.44 13.53
CA VAL A 112 -4.75 -3.80 13.06
C VAL A 112 -3.24 -4.08 12.99
N THR A 113 -2.39 -3.08 13.23
CA THR A 113 -0.94 -3.24 13.31
C THR A 113 -0.53 -3.74 14.70
N ALA A 114 0.29 -4.78 14.77
CA ALA A 114 0.81 -5.36 15.99
C ALA A 114 1.68 -4.36 16.77
N PRO A 115 1.79 -4.49 18.11
CA PRO A 115 2.75 -3.73 18.88
C PRO A 115 4.17 -3.92 18.32
N GLY A 116 4.87 -2.83 18.01
CA GLY A 116 6.19 -2.86 17.36
C GLY A 116 6.16 -3.10 15.84
N GLY A 117 4.98 -3.31 15.26
CA GLY A 117 4.74 -3.38 13.82
C GLY A 117 4.84 -2.01 13.13
N ARG A 118 4.65 -2.00 11.82
CA ARG A 118 4.88 -0.83 10.97
C ARG A 118 3.66 -0.47 10.13
N VAL A 119 3.26 0.79 10.19
CA VAL A 119 2.33 1.39 9.23
C VAL A 119 3.15 2.08 8.14
N VAL A 120 2.92 1.71 6.88
CA VAL A 120 3.68 2.18 5.72
C VAL A 120 2.75 2.92 4.77
N VAL A 121 2.98 4.21 4.59
CA VAL A 121 2.21 5.05 3.66
C VAL A 121 3.15 5.49 2.54
N LEU A 122 2.95 4.93 1.34
CA LEU A 122 3.64 5.36 0.13
C LEU A 122 2.68 6.24 -0.68
N GLU A 123 2.92 7.54 -0.72
CA GLU A 123 2.07 8.50 -1.43
C GLU A 123 2.88 9.66 -2.01
N PHE A 124 2.37 10.29 -3.06
CA PHE A 124 2.95 11.51 -3.60
C PHE A 124 2.75 12.67 -2.61
N THR A 125 3.83 13.34 -2.24
CA THR A 125 3.81 14.60 -1.50
C THR A 125 4.17 15.77 -2.41
N GLN A 126 3.82 16.99 -2.00
CA GLN A 126 4.28 18.17 -2.70
C GLN A 126 5.80 18.32 -2.53
N PRO A 127 6.55 18.72 -3.57
CA PRO A 127 7.99 18.90 -3.47
C PRO A 127 8.34 19.92 -2.38
N VAL A 128 9.10 19.49 -1.37
CA VAL A 128 9.54 20.36 -0.25
C VAL A 128 10.72 21.26 -0.60
N MET A 129 11.48 20.95 -1.66
CA MET A 129 12.59 21.79 -2.09
C MET A 129 12.09 23.10 -2.73
N PRO A 130 12.44 24.28 -2.20
CA PRO A 130 11.93 25.57 -2.67
C PRO A 130 12.16 25.81 -4.17
N ILE A 131 13.28 25.34 -4.70
CA ILE A 131 13.66 25.48 -6.12
C ILE A 131 12.77 24.63 -7.02
N VAL A 132 12.56 23.36 -6.67
CA VAL A 132 11.68 22.45 -7.43
C VAL A 132 10.23 22.92 -7.36
N LYS A 133 9.81 23.44 -6.20
CA LYS A 133 8.49 24.05 -6.02
C LYS A 133 8.30 25.25 -6.97
N HIS A 134 9.27 26.17 -7.06
CA HIS A 134 9.18 27.32 -7.95
C HIS A 134 9.13 26.94 -9.44
N VAL A 135 9.96 26.00 -9.88
CA VAL A 135 9.95 25.52 -11.26
C VAL A 135 8.64 24.81 -11.60
N TYR A 136 8.14 23.98 -10.67
CA TYR A 136 6.84 23.30 -10.81
C TYR A 136 5.67 24.28 -10.89
N TYR A 137 5.59 25.27 -9.98
CA TYR A 137 4.54 26.30 -10.01
C TYR A 137 4.63 27.21 -11.24
N PHE A 138 5.84 27.52 -11.73
CA PHE A 138 6.02 28.30 -12.95
C PHE A 138 5.48 27.54 -14.16
N TYR A 139 5.87 26.28 -14.35
CA TYR A 139 5.37 25.44 -15.43
C TYR A 139 3.84 25.31 -15.38
N PHE A 140 3.27 25.07 -14.20
CA PHE A 140 1.82 24.89 -14.03
C PHE A 140 1.01 26.17 -14.27
N LYS A 141 1.55 27.35 -13.94
CA LYS A 141 0.83 28.64 -14.10
C LYS A 141 1.03 29.32 -15.46
N LYS A 142 2.09 29.00 -16.19
CA LYS A 142 2.52 29.76 -17.39
C LYS A 142 2.61 28.92 -18.67
N VAL A 143 2.69 27.60 -18.56
CA VAL A 143 3.00 26.72 -19.71
C VAL A 143 1.90 25.68 -19.93
N LEU A 144 1.26 25.18 -18.88
CA LEU A 144 -0.03 24.49 -19.04
C LEU A 144 -1.13 25.50 -19.39
N PRO A 145 -1.98 25.25 -20.40
CA PRO A 145 -3.20 26.03 -20.63
C PRO A 145 -4.25 25.80 -19.52
#